data_AF-A0A366AZF1-F1
#
_entry.id   AF-A0A366AZF1-F1
#
_cell.length_a   1.000
_cell.length_b   1.000
_cell.length_c   1.000
_cell.angle_alpha   90.00
_cell.angle_beta   90.00
_cell.angle_gamma   90.00
#
_symmetry.space_group_name_H-M   'P 1'
#
loop_
_entity.id
_entity.type
_entity.pdbx_description
1 polymer ?
#
loop_
_entity_poly.entity_id
_entity_poly.type
_entity_poly.pdbx_seq_one_letter_code
_entity_poly.pdbx_strand_id
1 'polypeptide(L)'
;MEYPILESLKKYKTHFNQEQFISLNADSDFGNLNLNYSQIVIRIECVNSQIIDLYHKFYIEKHKRETEGFAMYNLDESYLNIMVTEQIFYWLRKTTDEIISLISLCTDFKSNGKYPKKIKVSSIGEFLKLKTPFIEVIEENKDLLKLLNEISNTFKHSFINPQIMAYKGSEYPVVFAYNLHYNDLKNEAKFIQIELKKFLNDYDKFLLEIKNYIEENFKYN
;
A
#
# COMPACT_ATOMS: atom_id res chain seq x y z
N MET A 1 18.60 14.06 3.71
CA MET A 1 17.51 13.31 4.37
C MET A 1 16.99 12.31 3.36
N GLU A 2 17.03 11.03 3.68
CA GLU A 2 16.58 9.97 2.79
C GLU A 2 15.12 9.63 3.12
N TYR A 3 14.24 9.77 2.13
CA TYR A 3 12.82 9.47 2.26
C TYR A 3 12.60 7.97 1.99
N PRO A 4 11.74 7.27 2.76
CA PRO A 4 11.45 5.86 2.53
C PRO A 4 10.47 5.68 1.37
N ILE A 5 10.92 6.03 0.17
CA ILE A 5 10.17 5.89 -1.07
C ILE A 5 10.24 4.46 -1.59
N LEU A 6 9.25 4.09 -2.38
CA LEU A 6 9.05 2.77 -2.96
C LEU A 6 9.64 2.73 -4.37
N GLU A 7 10.85 2.21 -4.53
CA GLU A 7 11.57 2.22 -5.81
C GLU A 7 11.78 0.84 -6.42
N SER A 8 11.30 -0.22 -5.76
CA SER A 8 11.51 -1.60 -6.20
C SER A 8 10.89 -1.92 -7.58
N LEU A 9 9.84 -1.21 -7.98
CA LEU A 9 9.26 -1.34 -9.33
C LEU A 9 9.95 -0.44 -10.35
N LYS A 10 10.29 0.79 -9.95
CA LYS A 10 10.86 1.85 -10.80
C LYS A 10 11.47 2.93 -9.93
N LYS A 11 12.66 3.40 -10.32
CA LYS A 11 13.31 4.56 -9.70
C LYS A 11 12.44 5.80 -9.85
N TYR A 12 12.25 6.56 -8.78
CA TYR A 12 11.37 7.71 -8.72
C TYR A 12 11.80 8.81 -9.70
N LYS A 13 10.83 9.39 -10.43
CA LYS A 13 11.04 10.43 -11.46
C LYS A 13 11.98 10.06 -12.62
N THR A 14 12.35 8.79 -12.77
CA THR A 14 13.04 8.32 -13.97
C THR A 14 12.05 8.04 -15.10
N HIS A 15 12.52 7.99 -16.34
CA HIS A 15 11.68 7.56 -17.46
C HIS A 15 11.31 6.07 -17.33
N PHE A 16 10.19 5.69 -17.95
CA PHE A 16 9.85 4.28 -18.13
C PHE A 16 10.84 3.65 -19.12
N ASN A 17 11.68 2.76 -18.61
CA ASN A 17 12.64 2.00 -19.41
C ASN A 17 12.12 0.56 -19.61
N GLN A 18 12.63 -0.14 -20.63
CA GLN A 18 12.19 -1.49 -20.98
C GLN A 18 12.24 -2.48 -19.79
N GLU A 19 13.24 -2.36 -18.92
CA GLU A 19 13.43 -3.20 -17.72
C GLU A 19 12.36 -3.01 -16.62
N GLN A 20 11.50 -2.00 -16.76
CA GLN A 20 10.39 -1.70 -15.84
C GLN A 20 9.06 -2.18 -16.41
N PHE A 21 9.05 -2.73 -17.62
CA PHE A 21 7.89 -3.39 -18.20
C PHE A 21 8.05 -4.90 -18.04
N ILE A 22 7.05 -5.53 -17.45
CA ILE A 22 6.90 -6.98 -17.56
C ILE A 22 6.03 -7.25 -18.78
N SER A 23 6.57 -7.99 -19.75
CA SER A 23 5.83 -8.46 -20.92
C SER A 23 4.75 -9.44 -20.45
N LEU A 24 3.52 -8.99 -20.35
CA LEU A 24 2.34 -9.79 -20.04
C LEU A 24 1.47 -9.91 -21.29
N ASN A 25 0.46 -10.79 -21.26
CA ASN A 25 -0.44 -10.93 -22.39
C ASN A 25 -1.25 -9.62 -22.61
N ALA A 26 -1.09 -9.02 -23.78
CA ALA A 26 -1.78 -7.80 -24.17
C ALA A 26 -3.24 -8.04 -24.62
N ASP A 27 -3.58 -9.28 -24.98
CA ASP A 27 -4.90 -9.68 -25.50
C ASP A 27 -5.51 -10.74 -24.57
N SER A 28 -5.89 -10.31 -23.36
CA SER A 28 -6.63 -11.14 -22.41
C SER A 28 -8.12 -10.82 -22.41
N ASP A 29 -8.93 -11.75 -21.93
CA ASP A 29 -10.38 -11.53 -21.70
C ASP A 29 -10.65 -10.38 -20.70
N PHE A 30 -9.64 -9.93 -19.96
CA PHE A 30 -9.68 -8.82 -19.01
C PHE A 30 -8.97 -7.55 -19.53
N GLY A 31 -8.70 -7.49 -20.83
CA GLY A 31 -7.99 -6.39 -21.49
C GLY A 31 -6.47 -6.55 -21.47
N ASN A 32 -5.75 -5.44 -21.63
CA ASN A 32 -4.29 -5.47 -21.75
C ASN A 32 -3.61 -5.54 -20.38
N LEU A 33 -3.02 -6.69 -20.06
CA LEU A 33 -2.38 -6.91 -18.76
C LEU A 33 -1.10 -6.08 -18.57
N ASN A 34 -0.44 -5.69 -19.67
CA ASN A 34 0.69 -4.76 -19.60
C ASN A 34 0.24 -3.39 -19.05
N LEU A 35 -0.91 -2.90 -19.49
CA LEU A 35 -1.45 -1.62 -19.00
C LEU A 35 -1.84 -1.70 -17.53
N ASN A 36 -2.39 -2.84 -17.09
CA ASN A 36 -2.66 -3.07 -15.66
C ASN A 36 -1.37 -3.00 -14.83
N TYR A 37 -0.29 -3.65 -15.28
CA TYR A 37 1.00 -3.57 -14.60
C TYR A 37 1.59 -2.15 -14.62
N SER A 38 1.57 -1.47 -15.78
CA SER A 38 2.03 -0.08 -15.86
C SER A 38 1.26 0.85 -14.92
N GLN A 39 -0.04 0.65 -14.76
CA GLN A 39 -0.85 1.43 -13.83
C GLN A 39 -0.46 1.21 -12.36
N ILE A 40 -0.04 -0.01 -11.99
CA ILE A 40 0.53 -0.32 -10.68
C ILE A 40 1.80 0.52 -10.47
N VAL A 41 2.73 0.50 -11.42
CA VAL A 41 4.00 1.26 -11.33
C VAL A 41 3.75 2.77 -11.23
N ILE A 42 2.89 3.32 -12.08
CA ILE A 42 2.52 4.75 -12.06
C ILE A 42 1.91 5.15 -10.71
N ARG A 43 1.07 4.29 -10.12
CA ARG A 43 0.45 4.60 -8.83
C ARG A 43 1.48 4.64 -7.70
N ILE A 44 2.45 3.73 -7.70
CA ILE A 44 3.56 3.76 -6.74
C ILE A 44 4.35 5.07 -6.87
N GLU A 45 4.58 5.57 -8.08
CA GLU A 45 5.22 6.88 -8.30
C GLU A 45 4.40 8.06 -7.75
N CYS A 46 3.07 8.00 -7.87
CA CYS A 46 2.18 8.97 -7.24
C CYS A 46 2.26 8.90 -5.70
N VAL A 47 2.31 7.69 -5.14
CA VAL A 47 2.47 7.48 -3.68
C VAL A 47 3.81 8.01 -3.19
N ASN A 48 4.91 7.81 -3.93
CA ASN A 48 6.22 8.37 -3.57
C ASN A 48 6.20 9.89 -3.44
N SER A 49 5.44 10.57 -4.30
CA SER A 49 5.28 12.03 -4.22
C SER A 49 4.58 12.45 -2.91
N GLN A 50 3.58 11.69 -2.47
CA GLN A 50 2.89 11.93 -1.20
C GLN A 50 3.77 11.62 0.01
N ILE A 51 4.56 10.53 -0.05
CA ILE A 51 5.52 10.17 1.01
C ILE A 51 6.55 11.30 1.19
N ILE A 52 7.13 11.79 0.10
CA ILE A 52 8.12 12.88 0.16
C ILE A 52 7.51 14.13 0.78
N ASP A 53 6.32 14.54 0.33
CA ASP A 53 5.64 15.73 0.86
C ASP A 53 5.35 15.59 2.37
N LEU A 54 4.82 14.44 2.80
CA LEU A 54 4.53 14.15 4.20
C LEU A 54 5.79 14.19 5.08
N TYR A 55 6.87 13.55 4.65
CA TYR A 55 8.13 13.55 5.39
C TYR A 55 8.76 14.94 5.43
N HIS A 56 8.75 15.67 4.31
CA HIS A 56 9.31 17.01 4.22
C HIS A 56 8.59 17.96 5.19
N LYS A 57 7.25 17.96 5.17
CA LYS A 57 6.43 18.74 6.11
C LYS A 57 6.70 18.36 7.56
N PHE A 58 6.73 17.07 7.87
CA PHE A 58 7.01 16.58 9.23
C PHE A 58 8.32 17.14 9.78
N TYR A 59 9.41 17.09 9.01
CA TYR A 59 10.72 17.53 9.49
C TYR A 59 10.88 19.04 9.53
N ILE A 60 10.23 19.79 8.65
CA ILE A 60 10.11 21.25 8.78
C ILE A 60 9.41 21.60 10.10
N GLU A 61 8.28 20.97 10.38
CA GLU A 61 7.52 21.19 11.61
C GLU A 61 8.32 20.79 12.85
N LYS A 62 9.04 19.65 12.79
CA LYS A 62 9.91 19.20 13.87
C LYS A 62 11.00 20.25 14.18
N HIS A 63 11.69 20.73 13.15
CA HIS A 63 12.74 21.72 13.31
C HIS A 63 12.21 23.04 13.90
N LYS A 64 11.03 23.49 13.46
CA LYS A 64 10.36 24.66 14.06
C LYS A 64 10.06 24.44 15.54
N ARG A 65 9.55 23.27 15.95
CA ARG A 65 9.34 22.95 17.37
C ARG A 65 10.61 23.05 18.20
N GLU A 66 11.70 22.52 17.67
CA GLU A 66 13.00 22.48 18.34
C GLU A 66 13.64 23.87 18.50
N THR A 67 13.41 24.77 17.54
CA THR A 67 14.06 26.08 17.48
C THR A 67 13.21 27.22 18.06
N GLU A 68 11.89 27.19 17.85
CA GLU A 68 10.97 28.27 18.23
C GLU A 68 10.08 27.90 19.42
N GLY A 69 10.12 26.64 19.88
CA GLY A 69 9.25 26.11 20.93
C GLY A 69 7.88 25.68 20.39
N PHE A 70 6.88 25.59 21.26
CA PHE A 70 5.54 25.13 20.89
C PHE A 70 4.83 26.17 20.02
N ALA A 71 4.97 26.06 18.70
CA ALA A 71 4.10 26.76 17.76
C ALA A 71 2.69 26.15 17.86
N MET A 72 1.70 26.99 18.16
CA MET A 72 0.29 26.61 18.09
C MET A 72 -0.01 26.29 16.63
N TYR A 73 -0.12 25.01 16.29
CA TYR A 73 -0.41 24.56 14.94
C TYR A 73 -1.76 25.11 14.51
N ASN A 74 -1.84 25.62 13.28
CA ASN A 74 -3.12 25.66 12.61
C ASN A 74 -3.60 24.21 12.49
N LEU A 75 -4.77 23.92 13.06
CA LEU A 75 -5.45 22.62 12.99
C LEU A 75 -5.49 22.04 11.56
N ASP A 76 -5.47 22.93 10.56
CA ASP A 76 -5.46 22.61 9.14
C ASP A 76 -4.24 21.80 8.70
N GLU A 77 -3.04 22.07 9.23
CA GLU A 77 -1.81 21.38 8.80
C GLU A 77 -1.72 19.96 9.38
N SER A 78 -2.08 19.77 10.66
CA SER A 78 -2.08 18.44 11.28
C SER A 78 -3.14 17.54 10.65
N TYR A 79 -4.30 18.10 10.31
CA TYR A 79 -5.37 17.39 9.62
C TYR A 79 -4.98 16.96 8.20
N LEU A 80 -4.29 17.83 7.45
CA LEU A 80 -3.80 17.50 6.11
C LEU A 80 -2.82 16.33 6.13
N ASN A 81 -1.91 16.27 7.11
CA ASN A 81 -0.96 15.16 7.23
C ASN A 81 -1.68 13.81 7.51
N ILE A 82 -2.75 13.82 8.29
CA ILE A 82 -3.60 12.64 8.50
C ILE A 82 -4.27 12.23 7.18
N MET A 83 -4.89 13.17 6.45
CA MET A 83 -5.52 12.89 5.17
C MET A 83 -4.55 12.32 4.12
N VAL A 84 -3.35 12.89 4.01
CA VAL A 84 -2.30 12.37 3.12
C VAL A 84 -1.90 10.96 3.53
N THR A 85 -1.79 10.68 4.82
CA THR A 85 -1.51 9.32 5.33
C THR A 85 -2.63 8.34 4.95
N GLU A 86 -3.90 8.72 5.12
CA GLU A 86 -5.04 7.90 4.68
C GLU A 86 -4.99 7.62 3.18
N GLN A 87 -4.66 8.64 2.38
CA GLN A 87 -4.55 8.54 0.93
C GLN A 87 -3.41 7.59 0.50
N ILE A 88 -2.25 7.66 1.15
CA ILE A 88 -1.14 6.71 0.94
C ILE A 88 -1.65 5.28 1.16
N PHE A 89 -2.25 4.99 2.32
CA PHE A 89 -2.73 3.64 2.63
C PHE A 89 -3.85 3.16 1.71
N TYR A 90 -4.72 4.05 1.26
CA TYR A 90 -5.72 3.75 0.23
C TYR A 90 -5.06 3.30 -1.08
N TRP A 91 -4.07 4.04 -1.57
CA TRP A 91 -3.40 3.71 -2.83
C TRP A 91 -2.53 2.46 -2.73
N LEU A 92 -1.83 2.26 -1.61
CA LEU A 92 -1.11 1.02 -1.34
C LEU A 92 -2.06 -0.17 -1.34
N ARG A 93 -3.18 -0.07 -0.62
CA ARG A 93 -4.20 -1.11 -0.58
C ARG A 93 -4.75 -1.44 -1.96
N LYS A 94 -5.19 -0.43 -2.72
CA LYS A 94 -5.71 -0.62 -4.08
C LYS A 94 -4.68 -1.29 -4.99
N THR A 95 -3.41 -0.90 -4.85
CA THR A 95 -2.30 -1.51 -5.60
C THR A 95 -2.15 -2.98 -5.28
N THR A 96 -2.16 -3.35 -3.99
CA THR A 96 -2.05 -4.74 -3.60
C THR A 96 -3.25 -5.58 -4.07
N ASP A 97 -4.47 -5.05 -3.98
CA ASP A 97 -5.66 -5.75 -4.47
C ASP A 97 -5.55 -6.04 -5.99
N GLU A 98 -5.04 -5.08 -6.77
CA GLU A 98 -4.78 -5.28 -8.20
C GLU A 98 -3.64 -6.27 -8.47
N ILE A 99 -2.56 -6.25 -7.68
CA ILE A 99 -1.47 -7.25 -7.76
C ILE A 99 -2.01 -8.66 -7.51
N ILE A 100 -2.81 -8.85 -6.45
CA ILE A 100 -3.44 -10.13 -6.10
C ILE A 100 -4.33 -10.61 -7.24
N SER A 101 -5.15 -9.70 -7.79
CA SER A 101 -6.03 -9.99 -8.93
C SER A 101 -5.23 -10.44 -10.16
N LEU A 102 -4.16 -9.71 -10.49
CA LEU A 102 -3.29 -10.02 -11.63
C LEU A 102 -2.63 -11.39 -11.47
N ILE A 103 -2.07 -11.68 -10.29
CA ILE A 103 -1.43 -12.97 -10.01
C ILE A 103 -2.45 -14.11 -10.04
N SER A 104 -3.66 -13.92 -9.48
CA SER A 104 -4.73 -14.92 -9.55
C SER A 104 -5.09 -15.21 -11.01
N LEU A 105 -5.21 -14.18 -11.84
CA LEU A 105 -5.58 -14.30 -13.25
C LEU A 105 -4.49 -15.02 -14.06
N CYS A 106 -3.23 -14.61 -13.90
CA CYS A 106 -2.10 -15.21 -14.60
C CYS A 106 -1.87 -16.67 -14.18
N THR A 107 -2.03 -16.99 -12.90
CA THR A 107 -1.97 -18.37 -12.39
C THR A 107 -3.04 -19.24 -13.04
N ASP A 108 -4.30 -18.77 -13.08
CA ASP A 108 -5.39 -19.51 -13.70
C ASP A 108 -5.16 -19.74 -15.20
N PHE A 109 -4.65 -18.73 -15.92
CA PHE A 109 -4.31 -18.87 -17.33
C PHE A 109 -3.17 -19.88 -17.53
N LYS A 110 -2.09 -19.79 -16.73
CA LYS A 110 -0.95 -20.72 -16.80
C LYS A 110 -1.36 -22.17 -16.54
N SER A 111 -2.28 -22.41 -15.61
CA SER A 111 -2.75 -23.76 -15.29
C SER A 111 -3.77 -24.33 -16.28
N ASN A 112 -4.64 -23.50 -16.87
CA ASN A 112 -5.77 -23.98 -17.67
C ASN A 112 -5.68 -23.65 -19.17
N GLY A 113 -4.72 -22.84 -19.58
CA GLY A 113 -4.57 -22.33 -20.96
C GLY A 113 -5.67 -21.37 -21.40
N LYS A 114 -6.57 -20.96 -20.49
CA LYS A 114 -7.69 -20.04 -20.75
C LYS A 114 -7.91 -19.14 -19.55
N TYR A 115 -8.34 -17.91 -19.80
CA TYR A 115 -8.70 -16.99 -18.72
C TYR A 115 -9.99 -17.46 -18.03
N PRO A 116 -10.08 -17.31 -16.69
CA PRO A 116 -11.29 -17.64 -15.96
C PRO A 116 -12.39 -16.61 -16.24
N LYS A 117 -13.66 -17.00 -16.16
CA LYS A 117 -14.80 -16.04 -16.29
C LYS A 117 -14.91 -15.07 -15.11
N LYS A 118 -14.24 -15.38 -13.99
CA LYS A 118 -14.20 -14.58 -12.76
C LYS A 118 -12.85 -14.78 -12.10
N ILE A 119 -12.21 -13.67 -11.67
CA ILE A 119 -10.99 -13.72 -10.87
C ILE A 119 -11.30 -14.39 -9.52
N LYS A 120 -10.56 -15.44 -9.18
CA LYS A 120 -10.82 -16.25 -7.97
C LYS A 120 -10.47 -15.51 -6.68
N VAL A 121 -9.37 -14.77 -6.69
CA VAL A 121 -8.89 -13.95 -5.56
C VAL A 121 -8.55 -12.56 -6.08
N SER A 122 -9.31 -11.56 -5.64
CA SER A 122 -9.27 -10.20 -6.21
C SER A 122 -8.83 -9.11 -5.22
N SER A 123 -8.61 -9.47 -3.95
CA SER A 123 -8.19 -8.52 -2.93
C SER A 123 -7.47 -9.20 -1.78
N ILE A 124 -6.73 -8.43 -0.99
CA ILE A 124 -6.18 -8.89 0.30
C ILE A 124 -7.32 -9.42 1.19
N GLY A 125 -8.49 -8.78 1.15
CA GLY A 125 -9.64 -9.18 1.98
C GLY A 125 -10.17 -10.58 1.63
N GLU A 126 -10.15 -10.96 0.35
CA GLU A 126 -10.48 -12.32 -0.09
C GLU A 126 -9.33 -13.30 0.21
N PHE A 127 -8.09 -12.90 -0.07
CA PHE A 127 -6.89 -13.66 0.24
C PHE A 127 -6.84 -14.08 1.72
N LEU A 128 -7.07 -13.15 2.66
CA LEU A 128 -7.02 -13.42 4.10
C LEU A 128 -8.12 -14.40 4.57
N LYS A 129 -9.15 -14.67 3.76
CA LYS A 129 -10.23 -15.61 4.07
C LYS A 129 -9.99 -17.00 3.48
N LEU A 130 -8.94 -17.19 2.69
CA LEU A 130 -8.64 -18.48 2.08
C LEU A 130 -8.29 -19.51 3.16
N LYS A 131 -8.80 -20.73 2.98
CA LYS A 131 -8.50 -21.88 3.85
C LYS A 131 -7.26 -22.65 3.40
N THR A 132 -6.86 -22.45 2.14
CA THR A 132 -5.69 -23.07 1.53
C THR A 132 -4.70 -21.98 1.14
N PRO A 133 -3.39 -22.27 1.15
CA PRO A 133 -2.38 -21.32 0.69
C PRO A 133 -2.67 -20.83 -0.73
N PHE A 134 -2.45 -19.54 -0.99
CA PHE A 134 -2.67 -18.94 -2.30
C PHE A 134 -1.43 -19.05 -3.20
N ILE A 135 -0.46 -18.16 -3.00
CA ILE A 135 0.82 -18.10 -3.71
C ILE A 135 1.88 -17.79 -2.66
N GLU A 136 2.99 -18.53 -2.68
CA GLU A 136 4.03 -18.50 -1.65
C GLU A 136 4.50 -17.08 -1.33
N VAL A 137 4.92 -16.30 -2.33
CA VAL A 137 5.39 -14.91 -2.14
C VAL A 137 4.36 -13.99 -1.47
N ILE A 138 3.05 -14.25 -1.67
CA ILE A 138 1.98 -13.48 -1.03
C ILE A 138 1.75 -13.97 0.40
N GLU A 139 1.85 -15.28 0.65
CA GLU A 139 1.73 -15.87 1.99
C GLU A 139 2.89 -15.46 2.90
N GLU A 140 4.11 -15.36 2.39
CA GLU A 140 5.29 -14.89 3.13
C GLU A 140 5.10 -13.46 3.65
N ASN A 141 4.31 -12.65 2.93
CA ASN A 141 4.02 -11.26 3.28
C ASN A 141 2.66 -11.08 3.98
N LYS A 142 2.02 -12.17 4.44
CA LYS A 142 0.65 -12.15 4.98
C LYS A 142 0.44 -11.16 6.13
N ASP A 143 1.38 -11.04 7.05
CA ASP A 143 1.27 -10.13 8.19
C ASP A 143 1.31 -8.67 7.77
N LEU A 144 2.18 -8.31 6.83
CA LEU A 144 2.22 -6.98 6.21
C LEU A 144 0.89 -6.67 5.52
N LEU A 145 0.36 -7.60 4.73
CA LEU A 145 -0.90 -7.42 4.02
C LEU A 145 -2.10 -7.33 4.96
N LYS A 146 -2.08 -8.11 6.06
CA LYS A 146 -3.08 -8.03 7.13
C LYS A 146 -3.07 -6.66 7.80
N LEU A 147 -1.89 -6.12 8.11
CA LEU A 147 -1.73 -4.79 8.68
C LEU A 147 -2.24 -3.70 7.72
N LEU A 148 -1.87 -3.76 6.43
CA LEU A 148 -2.38 -2.85 5.39
C LEU A 148 -3.91 -2.91 5.29
N ASN A 149 -4.49 -4.12 5.31
CA ASN A 149 -5.94 -4.32 5.32
C ASN A 149 -6.60 -3.69 6.53
N GLU A 150 -6.03 -3.89 7.71
CA GLU A 150 -6.59 -3.40 8.95
C GLU A 150 -6.56 -1.87 9.00
N ILE A 151 -5.43 -1.24 8.68
CA ILE A 151 -5.30 0.23 8.65
C ILE A 151 -6.25 0.83 7.62
N SER A 152 -6.24 0.34 6.38
CA SER A 152 -7.11 0.85 5.32
C SER A 152 -8.59 0.71 5.67
N ASN A 153 -9.01 -0.41 6.26
CA ASN A 153 -10.40 -0.57 6.69
C ASN A 153 -10.73 0.31 7.90
N THR A 154 -9.79 0.54 8.80
CA THR A 154 -9.98 1.45 9.94
C THR A 154 -10.24 2.88 9.46
N PHE A 155 -9.44 3.38 8.52
CA PHE A 155 -9.64 4.71 7.92
C PHE A 155 -11.00 4.84 7.22
N LYS A 156 -11.49 3.77 6.58
CA LYS A 156 -12.77 3.80 5.85
C LYS A 156 -14.02 3.60 6.71
N HIS A 157 -13.92 2.80 7.79
CA HIS A 157 -15.11 2.23 8.43
C HIS A 157 -15.20 2.48 9.93
N SER A 158 -14.10 2.82 10.61
CA SER A 158 -14.13 3.04 12.06
C SER A 158 -14.57 4.47 12.38
N PHE A 159 -15.74 4.61 13.00
CA PHE A 159 -16.31 5.89 13.41
C PHE A 159 -15.45 6.59 14.48
N ILE A 160 -14.75 5.83 15.32
CA ILE A 160 -13.90 6.39 16.38
C ILE A 160 -12.51 6.79 15.87
N ASN A 161 -12.17 6.53 14.61
CA ASN A 161 -10.86 6.84 14.06
C ASN A 161 -10.45 8.31 14.21
N PRO A 162 -11.32 9.33 14.09
CA PRO A 162 -10.94 10.74 14.25
C PRO A 162 -10.27 11.08 15.60
N GLN A 163 -10.41 10.23 16.63
CA GLN A 163 -9.66 10.38 17.88
C GLN A 163 -8.13 10.36 17.69
N ILE A 164 -7.63 9.82 16.58
CA ILE A 164 -6.19 9.85 16.24
C ILE A 164 -5.64 11.28 16.08
N MET A 165 -6.49 12.29 15.91
CA MET A 165 -6.08 13.70 15.82
C MET A 165 -5.33 14.19 17.07
N ALA A 166 -5.50 13.51 18.20
CA ALA A 166 -4.75 13.78 19.43
C ALA A 166 -3.30 13.24 19.41
N TYR A 167 -2.91 12.49 18.37
CA TYR A 167 -1.64 11.77 18.31
C TYR A 167 -0.77 12.27 17.16
N LYS A 168 0.54 12.39 17.43
CA LYS A 168 1.55 12.76 16.44
C LYS A 168 2.88 12.13 16.81
N GLY A 169 3.66 11.71 15.81
CA GLY A 169 5.03 11.28 16.04
C GLY A 169 5.91 12.44 16.52
N SER A 170 6.75 12.21 17.53
CA SER A 170 7.70 13.22 18.02
C SER A 170 8.96 13.25 17.16
N GLU A 171 9.53 12.06 16.87
CA GLU A 171 10.83 11.92 16.24
C GLU A 171 10.79 11.70 14.72
N TYR A 172 9.77 10.97 14.27
CA TYR A 172 9.55 10.54 12.89
C TYR A 172 8.06 10.41 12.59
N PRO A 173 7.63 10.36 11.31
CA PRO A 173 6.25 10.09 10.94
C PRO A 173 5.77 8.73 11.47
N VAL A 174 4.60 8.73 12.11
CA VAL A 174 3.93 7.56 12.69
C VAL A 174 2.50 7.53 12.17
N VAL A 175 2.04 6.33 11.82
CA VAL A 175 0.64 6.10 11.45
C VAL A 175 -0.11 5.67 12.70
N PHE A 176 -1.19 6.39 13.00
CA PHE A 176 -2.13 6.04 14.04
C PHE A 176 -3.45 5.64 13.39
N ALA A 177 -4.09 4.60 13.89
CA ALA A 177 -5.44 4.22 13.50
C ALA A 177 -6.19 3.69 14.71
N TYR A 178 -7.46 4.07 14.88
CA TYR A 178 -8.27 3.60 15.99
C TYR A 178 -9.48 2.82 15.48
N ASN A 179 -9.44 1.50 15.63
CA ASN A 179 -10.39 0.57 15.06
C ASN A 179 -11.45 0.15 16.08
N LEU A 180 -12.72 0.37 15.78
CA LEU A 180 -13.83 -0.31 16.42
C LEU A 180 -14.53 -1.19 15.40
N HIS A 181 -14.37 -2.51 15.54
CA HIS A 181 -14.88 -3.45 14.54
C HIS A 181 -16.40 -3.31 14.37
N TYR A 182 -16.85 -3.06 13.13
CA TYR A 182 -18.24 -2.75 12.77
C TYR A 182 -18.90 -1.62 13.56
N ASN A 183 -18.13 -0.76 14.23
CA ASN A 183 -18.63 0.24 15.17
C ASN A 183 -19.54 -0.35 16.26
N ASP A 184 -19.29 -1.59 16.66
CA ASP A 184 -20.04 -2.30 17.70
C ASP A 184 -19.24 -2.31 19.01
N LEU A 185 -19.80 -1.73 20.06
CA LEU A 185 -19.21 -1.65 21.40
C LEU A 185 -19.04 -3.01 22.09
N LYS A 186 -19.60 -4.09 21.53
CA LYS A 186 -19.27 -5.47 21.95
C LYS A 186 -17.84 -5.86 21.57
N ASN A 187 -17.26 -5.19 20.57
CA ASN A 187 -15.88 -5.39 20.17
C ASN A 187 -14.96 -4.43 20.94
N GLU A 188 -13.78 -4.90 21.29
CA GLU A 188 -12.76 -4.05 21.91
C GLU A 188 -12.18 -3.08 20.87
N ALA A 189 -12.06 -1.81 21.26
CA ALA A 189 -11.42 -0.81 20.42
C ALA A 189 -9.91 -1.06 20.38
N LYS A 190 -9.35 -1.20 19.17
CA LYS A 190 -7.93 -1.48 18.96
C LYS A 190 -7.21 -0.25 18.44
N PHE A 191 -6.24 0.24 19.21
CA PHE A 191 -5.34 1.30 18.78
C PHE A 191 -4.13 0.71 18.03
N ILE A 192 -3.86 1.23 16.85
CA ILE A 192 -2.75 0.83 15.98
C ILE A 192 -1.78 2.00 15.91
N GLN A 193 -0.51 1.71 16.16
CA GLN A 193 0.59 2.65 16.05
C GLN A 193 1.75 1.97 15.32
N ILE A 194 2.16 2.51 14.17
CA ILE A 194 3.29 1.98 13.41
C ILE A 194 4.22 3.09 12.91
N GLU A 195 5.52 2.82 12.91
CA GLU A 195 6.49 3.68 12.24
C GLU A 195 6.28 3.60 10.73
N LEU A 196 5.99 4.75 10.10
CA LEU A 196 5.69 4.79 8.67
C LEU A 196 6.87 4.31 7.82
N LYS A 197 8.10 4.67 8.20
CA LYS A 197 9.32 4.27 7.50
C LYS A 197 9.48 2.75 7.45
N LYS A 198 9.28 2.08 8.59
CA LYS A 198 9.37 0.62 8.68
C LYS A 198 8.36 -0.05 7.76
N PHE A 199 7.09 0.38 7.83
CA PHE A 199 6.05 -0.16 6.97
C PHE A 199 6.33 0.02 5.48
N LEU A 200 6.81 1.22 5.08
CA LEU A 200 7.12 1.50 3.67
C LEU A 200 8.30 0.66 3.17
N ASN A 201 9.34 0.46 4.00
CA ASN A 201 10.46 -0.42 3.65
C ASN A 201 10.01 -1.88 3.48
N ASP A 202 9.19 -2.38 4.40
CA ASP A 202 8.63 -3.75 4.30
C ASP A 202 7.74 -3.88 3.05
N TYR A 203 6.97 -2.84 2.72
CA TYR A 203 6.15 -2.80 1.52
C TYR A 203 6.96 -2.72 0.22
N ASP A 204 8.06 -1.96 0.18
CA ASP A 204 8.95 -1.92 -0.98
C ASP A 204 9.61 -3.28 -1.22
N LYS A 205 10.04 -3.97 -0.15
CA LYS A 205 10.54 -5.34 -0.24
C LYS A 205 9.50 -6.29 -0.83
N PHE A 206 8.25 -6.21 -0.37
CA PHE A 206 7.14 -6.97 -0.94
C PHE A 206 6.95 -6.66 -2.44
N LEU A 207 7.02 -5.40 -2.87
CA LEU A 207 6.92 -5.04 -4.29
C LEU A 207 8.04 -5.67 -5.13
N LEU A 208 9.27 -5.72 -4.60
CA LEU A 208 10.40 -6.36 -5.28
C LEU A 208 10.16 -7.87 -5.46
N GLU A 209 9.75 -8.54 -4.39
CA GLU A 209 9.46 -9.97 -4.41
C GLU A 209 8.33 -10.31 -5.41
N ILE A 210 7.28 -9.48 -5.45
CA ILE A 210 6.21 -9.60 -6.43
C ILE A 210 6.71 -9.38 -7.85
N LYS A 211 7.52 -8.35 -8.08
CA LYS A 211 8.09 -8.07 -9.41
C LYS A 211 8.85 -9.29 -9.92
N ASN A 212 9.77 -9.82 -9.11
CA ASN A 212 10.57 -10.98 -9.45
C ASN A 212 9.68 -12.21 -9.73
N TYR A 213 8.69 -12.46 -8.86
CA TYR A 213 7.75 -13.56 -9.05
C TYR A 213 7.00 -13.48 -10.38
N ILE A 214 6.47 -12.30 -10.74
CA ILE A 214 5.74 -12.12 -12.00
C ILE A 214 6.68 -12.30 -13.20
N GLU A 215 7.90 -11.74 -13.14
CA GLU A 215 8.89 -11.88 -14.22
C GLU A 215 9.31 -13.34 -14.44
N GLU A 216 9.50 -14.11 -13.38
CA GLU A 216 9.90 -15.52 -13.47
C GLU A 216 8.76 -16.42 -13.94
N ASN A 217 7.51 -16.10 -13.56
CA ASN A 217 6.40 -17.03 -13.74
C ASN A 217 5.46 -16.70 -14.90
N PHE A 218 5.33 -15.43 -15.28
CA PHE A 218 4.29 -14.96 -16.18
C PHE A 218 4.79 -14.10 -17.34
N LYS A 219 6.10 -13.80 -17.37
CA LYS A 219 6.69 -13.10 -18.51
C LYS A 219 6.42 -13.88 -19.78
N TYR A 220 5.76 -13.21 -20.72
CA TYR A 220 5.44 -13.73 -22.03
C TYR A 220 6.70 -13.68 -22.90
N ASN A 221 7.12 -14.84 -23.40
CA ASN A 221 8.22 -14.99 -24.36
C ASN A 221 7.72 -14.80 -25.79
#